data_AF-A0A1T4KMT4-F1
#
_entry.id   AF-A0A1T4KMT4-F1
#
_cell.length_a   1.000
_cell.length_b   1.000
_cell.length_c   1.000
_cell.angle_alpha   90.00
_cell.angle_beta   90.00
_cell.angle_gamma   90.00
#
_symmetry.space_group_name_H-M   'P 1'
#
loop_
_entity.id
_entity.type
_entity.pdbx_description
1 polymer ?
#
loop_
_entity_poly.entity_id
_entity_poly.type
_entity_poly.pdbx_seq_one_letter_code
_entity_poly.pdbx_strand_id
1 'polypeptide(L)'
;MIRRTGLAVIALVLGVTSVQAKVIGTYGTTYRITERDALAEIEERARQVDWNKVLDKRKVENYQGPPEKASLPRAKRNRSFPVDMTYTTEIDVPDGKGGILYPKGYTFNPLDYVTYPKTLVVIDGTDPEQVKWFAASEYDKRLDVTLLLTEGNFGGVSKRISRPLFYADRKMIERLKLKAVPSVIKQKGRLMEVTEVALPVGKAKTASRSSQDKKGAQ
;
A
#
# COMPACT_ATOMS: atom_id res chain seq x y z
N MET A 1 -29.02 -97.37 21.91
CA MET A 1 -28.28 -96.20 22.41
C MET A 1 -26.88 -96.23 21.80
N ILE A 2 -26.53 -95.28 20.93
CA ILE A 2 -25.21 -94.67 20.72
C ILE A 2 -25.43 -93.59 19.63
N ARG A 3 -24.80 -92.43 19.85
CA ARG A 3 -25.27 -91.09 19.49
C ARG A 3 -25.03 -90.74 18.01
N ARG A 4 -26.10 -90.37 17.29
CA ARG A 4 -26.05 -89.76 15.94
C ARG A 4 -25.64 -88.28 15.92
N THR A 5 -25.36 -87.68 17.08
CA THR A 5 -25.01 -86.26 17.21
C THR A 5 -23.56 -85.94 16.80
N GLY A 6 -22.70 -86.94 16.56
CA GLY A 6 -21.31 -86.73 16.16
C GLY A 6 -21.13 -86.32 14.69
N LEU A 7 -22.04 -86.73 13.79
CA LEU A 7 -21.88 -86.46 12.36
C LEU A 7 -22.23 -85.02 11.96
N ALA A 8 -23.16 -84.38 12.68
CA ALA A 8 -23.58 -83.01 12.37
C ALA A 8 -22.52 -81.95 12.76
N VAL A 9 -21.69 -82.23 13.78
CA VAL A 9 -20.62 -81.33 14.21
C VAL A 9 -19.42 -81.39 13.24
N ILE A 10 -19.15 -82.55 12.66
CA ILE A 10 -18.06 -82.72 11.67
C ILE A 10 -18.39 -82.02 10.35
N ALA A 11 -19.67 -81.98 9.94
CA ALA A 11 -20.08 -81.26 8.74
C ALA A 11 -20.00 -79.73 8.88
N LEU A 12 -20.16 -79.18 10.10
CA LEU A 12 -20.07 -77.74 10.34
C LEU A 12 -18.62 -77.22 10.36
N VAL A 13 -17.65 -78.06 10.74
CA VAL A 13 -16.22 -77.71 10.73
C VAL A 13 -15.64 -77.69 9.31
N LEU A 14 -16.29 -78.34 8.34
CA LEU A 14 -15.89 -78.32 6.92
C LEU A 14 -16.37 -77.06 6.17
N GLY A 15 -17.12 -76.17 6.82
CA GLY A 15 -17.61 -74.91 6.26
C GLY A 15 -16.67 -73.72 6.37
N VAL A 16 -15.40 -73.90 6.77
CA VAL A 16 -14.44 -72.80 6.83
C VAL A 16 -13.86 -72.56 5.44
N THR A 17 -14.63 -71.89 4.58
CA THR A 17 -14.07 -71.35 3.33
C THR A 17 -13.04 -70.29 3.69
N SER A 18 -11.78 -70.56 3.41
CA SER A 18 -10.68 -69.63 3.57
C SER A 18 -10.97 -68.36 2.77
N VAL A 19 -11.32 -67.27 3.45
CA VAL A 19 -11.34 -65.92 2.85
C VAL A 19 -9.89 -65.56 2.53
N GLN A 20 -9.50 -65.79 1.28
CA GLN A 20 -8.21 -65.38 0.74
C GLN A 20 -8.30 -63.90 0.36
N ALA A 21 -7.98 -63.01 1.30
CA ALA A 21 -7.76 -61.61 1.00
C ALA A 21 -6.44 -61.47 0.23
N LYS A 22 -6.52 -61.36 -1.11
CA LYS A 22 -5.35 -61.12 -1.95
C LYS A 22 -4.98 -59.64 -1.87
N VAL A 23 -3.86 -59.32 -1.25
CA VAL A 23 -3.25 -57.99 -1.33
C VAL A 23 -2.87 -57.77 -2.80
N ILE A 24 -3.65 -56.97 -3.51
CA ILE A 24 -3.50 -56.69 -4.95
C ILE A 24 -2.25 -55.86 -5.31
N GLY A 25 -1.34 -55.68 -4.35
CA GLY A 25 -0.09 -54.94 -4.52
C GLY A 25 -0.29 -53.44 -4.66
N THR A 26 0.83 -52.72 -4.72
CA THR A 26 0.87 -51.28 -4.93
C THR A 26 0.76 -51.00 -6.43
N TYR A 27 -0.27 -50.29 -6.87
CA TYR A 27 -0.41 -49.91 -8.28
C TYR A 27 0.26 -48.56 -8.54
N GLY A 28 1.24 -48.54 -9.45
CA GLY A 28 1.96 -47.34 -9.89
C GLY A 28 3.42 -47.29 -9.43
N THR A 29 4.28 -46.70 -10.25
CA THR A 29 5.70 -46.48 -9.92
C THR A 29 5.80 -45.41 -8.82
N THR A 30 6.19 -45.82 -7.61
CA THR A 30 6.49 -44.86 -6.54
C THR A 30 7.94 -44.41 -6.68
N TYR A 31 8.13 -43.12 -6.97
CA TYR A 31 9.46 -42.52 -6.98
C TYR A 31 9.83 -42.07 -5.58
N ARG A 32 11.11 -42.20 -5.21
CA ARG A 32 11.60 -41.56 -3.99
C ARG A 32 11.55 -40.05 -4.17
N ILE A 33 11.13 -39.35 -3.14
CA ILE A 33 11.22 -37.89 -3.08
C ILE A 33 12.71 -37.54 -3.12
N THR A 34 13.20 -37.04 -4.25
CA THR A 34 14.60 -36.59 -4.45
C THR A 34 14.76 -35.09 -4.30
N GLU A 35 13.66 -34.38 -4.07
CA GLU A 35 13.66 -32.95 -3.82
C GLU A 35 14.45 -32.64 -2.56
N ARG A 36 15.18 -31.53 -2.61
CA ARG A 36 15.88 -31.02 -1.44
C ARG A 36 14.84 -30.57 -0.42
N ASP A 37 15.15 -30.73 0.86
CA ASP A 37 14.31 -30.23 1.94
C ASP A 37 14.10 -28.71 1.79
N ALA A 38 12.83 -28.30 1.72
CA ALA A 38 12.46 -26.91 1.45
C ALA A 38 12.91 -25.96 2.57
N LEU A 39 12.92 -26.40 3.83
CA LEU A 39 13.41 -25.59 4.94
C LEU A 39 14.92 -25.40 4.85
N ALA A 40 15.67 -26.47 4.59
CA ALA A 40 17.12 -26.41 4.40
C ALA A 40 17.51 -25.49 3.23
N GLU A 41 16.73 -25.48 2.14
CA GLU A 41 16.91 -24.55 1.03
C GLU A 41 16.62 -23.10 1.41
N ILE A 42 15.51 -22.83 2.11
CA ILE A 42 15.17 -21.49 2.60
C ILE A 42 16.28 -20.97 3.53
N GLU A 43 16.74 -21.79 4.48
CA GLU A 43 17.80 -21.42 5.41
C GLU A 43 19.13 -21.14 4.71
N GLU A 44 19.53 -21.99 3.76
CA GLU A 44 20.76 -21.79 2.99
C GLU A 44 20.71 -20.48 2.20
N ARG A 45 19.60 -20.22 1.51
CA ARG A 45 19.39 -18.96 0.79
C ARG A 45 19.40 -17.77 1.75
N ALA A 46 18.75 -17.87 2.91
CA ALA A 46 18.74 -16.80 3.91
C ALA A 46 20.13 -16.50 4.48
N ARG A 47 20.98 -17.52 4.67
CA ARG A 47 22.38 -17.37 5.11
C ARG A 47 23.25 -16.65 4.06
N GLN A 48 22.89 -16.75 2.78
CA GLN A 48 23.61 -16.08 1.68
C GLN A 48 23.19 -14.62 1.48
N VAL A 49 22.13 -14.15 2.14
CA VAL A 49 21.68 -12.76 2.04
C VAL A 49 22.57 -11.85 2.90
N ASP A 50 23.21 -10.88 2.27
CA ASP A 50 23.84 -9.77 2.97
C ASP A 50 22.76 -8.81 3.52
N TRP A 51 22.32 -9.07 4.75
CA TRP A 51 21.32 -8.26 5.44
C TRP A 51 21.72 -6.80 5.61
N ASN A 52 23.02 -6.49 5.70
CA ASN A 52 23.49 -5.10 5.81
C ASN A 52 23.22 -4.32 4.50
N LYS A 53 23.38 -4.98 3.34
CA LYS A 53 23.07 -4.40 2.02
C LYS A 53 21.57 -4.29 1.76
N VAL A 54 20.77 -5.21 2.30
CA VAL A 54 19.30 -5.20 2.18
C VAL A 54 18.69 -4.13 3.07
N LEU A 55 19.14 -4.04 4.33
CA LEU A 55 18.65 -3.09 5.34
C LEU A 55 19.41 -1.76 5.33
N ASP A 56 20.14 -1.45 4.25
CA ASP A 56 20.92 -0.22 4.15
C ASP A 56 19.99 1.00 4.22
N LYS A 57 19.91 1.58 5.43
CA LYS A 57 19.08 2.75 5.74
C LYS A 57 19.39 3.93 4.83
N ARG A 58 20.62 4.01 4.29
CA ARG A 58 21.02 5.07 3.35
C ARG A 58 20.21 5.03 2.06
N LYS A 59 19.74 3.86 1.60
CA LYS A 59 18.88 3.77 0.41
C LYS A 59 17.54 4.48 0.62
N VAL A 60 16.95 4.29 1.80
CA VAL A 60 15.66 4.92 2.16
C VAL A 60 15.87 6.41 2.43
N GLU A 61 16.92 6.79 3.16
CA GLU A 61 17.24 8.20 3.42
C GLU A 61 17.55 8.96 2.12
N ASN A 62 18.28 8.35 1.20
CA ASN A 62 18.67 8.99 -0.06
C ASN A 62 17.62 8.83 -1.17
N TYR A 63 16.49 8.16 -0.90
CA TYR A 63 15.44 7.99 -1.89
C TYR A 63 14.83 9.35 -2.26
N GLN A 64 14.98 9.73 -3.54
CA GLN A 64 14.53 11.02 -4.07
C GLN A 64 13.10 11.01 -4.61
N GLY A 65 12.36 9.92 -4.34
CA GLY A 65 11.03 9.71 -4.88
C GLY A 65 11.02 8.95 -6.21
N PRO A 66 9.82 8.72 -6.76
CA PRO A 66 9.66 8.09 -8.07
C PRO A 66 10.29 8.94 -9.18
N PRO A 67 10.75 8.31 -10.28
CA PRO A 67 11.42 9.03 -11.38
C PRO A 67 10.49 10.04 -12.06
N GLU A 68 9.20 9.73 -12.17
CA GLU A 68 8.17 10.67 -12.63
C GLU A 68 7.66 11.49 -11.45
N LYS A 69 8.29 12.66 -11.23
CA LYS A 69 7.88 13.61 -10.20
C LYS A 69 6.63 14.35 -10.64
N ALA A 70 5.66 14.46 -9.75
CA ALA A 70 4.40 15.12 -10.04
C ALA A 70 4.37 16.51 -9.39
N SER A 71 5.16 17.42 -9.98
CA SER A 71 5.32 18.80 -9.51
C SER A 71 3.98 19.54 -9.51
N LEU A 72 3.64 20.18 -8.39
CA LEU A 72 2.48 21.05 -8.27
C LEU A 72 2.93 22.43 -7.79
N PRO A 73 2.40 23.52 -8.34
CA PRO A 73 2.76 24.86 -7.90
C PRO A 73 2.28 25.11 -6.47
N ARG A 74 2.92 26.06 -5.80
CA ARG A 74 2.48 26.52 -4.49
C ARG A 74 1.10 27.20 -4.56
N ALA A 75 0.23 26.89 -3.61
CA ALA A 75 -1.09 27.49 -3.45
C ALA A 75 -0.96 29.00 -3.16
N LYS A 76 -1.56 29.83 -4.02
CA LYS A 76 -1.51 31.29 -3.91
C LYS A 76 -2.64 31.89 -3.08
N ARG A 77 -3.75 31.16 -2.92
CA ARG A 77 -4.93 31.57 -2.16
C ARG A 77 -5.58 30.36 -1.52
N ASN A 78 -6.26 30.56 -0.39
CA ASN A 78 -7.11 29.53 0.18
C ASN A 78 -8.28 29.27 -0.77
N ARG A 79 -8.51 28.01 -1.10
CA ARG A 79 -9.63 27.62 -1.96
C ARG A 79 -10.07 26.20 -1.62
N SER A 80 -11.37 26.00 -1.53
CA SER A 80 -11.95 24.66 -1.47
C SER A 80 -12.77 24.37 -2.72
N PHE A 81 -12.72 23.13 -3.20
CA PHE A 81 -13.56 22.68 -4.31
C PHE A 81 -13.90 21.19 -4.17
N PRO A 82 -15.11 20.79 -4.59
CA PRO A 82 -15.49 19.39 -4.61
C PRO A 82 -14.89 18.66 -5.82
N VAL A 83 -14.65 17.37 -5.64
CA VAL A 83 -14.21 16.44 -6.67
C VAL A 83 -15.14 15.23 -6.67
N ASP A 84 -15.71 14.97 -7.84
CA ASP A 84 -16.55 13.81 -8.09
C ASP A 84 -15.68 12.57 -8.34
N MET A 85 -15.95 11.52 -7.56
CA MET A 85 -15.26 10.23 -7.62
C MET A 85 -16.01 9.20 -8.47
N THR A 86 -16.99 9.63 -9.25
CA THR A 86 -17.66 8.81 -10.27
C THR A 86 -16.65 8.27 -11.28
N TYR A 87 -16.64 6.95 -11.44
CA TYR A 87 -15.76 6.21 -12.34
C TYR A 87 -16.61 5.43 -13.34
N THR A 88 -16.14 5.37 -14.58
CA THR A 88 -16.75 4.57 -15.65
C THR A 88 -15.77 3.49 -16.05
N THR A 89 -16.22 2.23 -16.04
CA THR A 89 -15.39 1.08 -16.41
C THR A 89 -14.97 1.16 -17.88
N GLU A 90 -13.67 1.00 -18.13
CA GLU A 90 -13.12 1.05 -19.49
C GLU A 90 -13.18 -0.31 -20.21
N ILE A 91 -13.38 -1.39 -19.44
CA ILE A 91 -13.42 -2.79 -19.87
C ILE A 91 -14.57 -3.52 -19.20
N ASP A 92 -14.95 -4.67 -19.76
CA ASP A 92 -15.79 -5.63 -19.06
C ASP A 92 -15.01 -6.22 -17.88
N VAL A 93 -15.58 -6.12 -16.68
CA VAL A 93 -15.00 -6.66 -15.45
C VAL A 93 -15.53 -8.08 -15.28
N PRO A 94 -14.68 -9.13 -15.35
CA PRO A 94 -15.13 -10.50 -15.22
C PRO A 94 -15.55 -10.82 -13.78
N ASP A 95 -16.53 -11.71 -13.62
CA ASP A 95 -17.01 -12.19 -12.30
C ASP A 95 -16.17 -13.35 -11.72
N GLY A 96 -15.16 -13.82 -12.46
CA GLY A 96 -14.32 -14.96 -12.11
C GLY A 96 -14.97 -16.33 -12.32
N LYS A 97 -16.21 -16.39 -12.84
CA LYS A 97 -17.00 -17.61 -13.10
C LYS A 97 -17.34 -17.78 -14.59
N GLY A 98 -16.75 -16.97 -15.46
CA GLY A 98 -17.01 -16.96 -16.90
C GLY A 98 -18.11 -15.97 -17.33
N GLY A 99 -18.62 -15.15 -16.43
CA GLY A 99 -19.55 -14.05 -16.70
C GLY A 99 -18.91 -12.67 -16.54
N ILE A 100 -19.73 -11.63 -16.69
CA ILE A 100 -19.35 -10.22 -16.53
C ILE A 100 -20.00 -9.69 -15.25
N LEU A 101 -19.18 -9.23 -14.30
CA LEU A 101 -19.62 -8.58 -13.08
C LEU A 101 -20.08 -7.13 -13.34
N TYR A 102 -19.29 -6.37 -14.11
CA TYR A 102 -19.67 -5.03 -14.57
C TYR A 102 -19.35 -4.88 -16.05
N PRO A 103 -20.32 -4.49 -16.90
CA PRO A 103 -20.05 -4.26 -18.30
C PRO A 103 -19.17 -3.03 -18.49
N LYS A 104 -18.45 -2.97 -19.61
CA LYS A 104 -17.77 -1.77 -20.08
C LYS A 104 -18.77 -0.61 -20.19
N GLY A 105 -18.39 0.56 -19.69
CA GLY A 105 -19.25 1.75 -19.65
C GLY A 105 -20.16 1.82 -18.42
N TYR A 106 -20.08 0.86 -17.50
CA TYR A 106 -20.76 0.95 -16.21
C TYR A 106 -20.18 2.10 -15.38
N THR A 107 -21.05 2.96 -14.87
CA THR A 107 -20.67 4.16 -14.12
C THR A 107 -21.14 4.07 -12.67
N PHE A 108 -20.23 4.31 -11.72
CA PHE A 108 -20.55 4.34 -10.30
C PHE A 108 -19.62 5.28 -9.53
N ASN A 109 -20.08 5.82 -8.39
CA ASN A 109 -19.23 6.54 -7.45
C ASN A 109 -18.92 5.63 -6.26
N PRO A 110 -17.63 5.30 -5.98
CA PRO A 110 -17.26 4.46 -4.84
C PRO A 110 -17.75 5.01 -3.49
N LEU A 111 -17.87 6.33 -3.35
CA LEU A 111 -18.31 6.99 -2.12
C LEU A 111 -19.81 6.77 -1.82
N ASP A 112 -20.55 6.16 -2.74
CA ASP A 112 -21.93 5.74 -2.52
C ASP A 112 -22.02 4.41 -1.76
N TYR A 113 -20.93 3.63 -1.76
CA TYR A 113 -20.88 2.28 -1.22
C TYR A 113 -19.93 2.16 -0.04
N VAL A 114 -18.87 2.99 0.00
CA VAL A 114 -17.87 2.97 1.07
C VAL A 114 -17.53 4.37 1.55
N THR A 115 -17.29 4.50 2.85
CA THR A 115 -16.74 5.72 3.45
C THR A 115 -15.22 5.67 3.42
N TYR A 116 -14.59 6.74 2.94
CA TYR A 116 -13.16 6.98 3.02
C TYR A 116 -12.79 7.59 4.38
N PRO A 117 -12.15 6.82 5.29
CA PRO A 117 -11.99 7.23 6.68
C PRO A 117 -10.76 8.12 6.92
N LYS A 118 -9.95 8.39 5.89
CA LYS A 118 -8.67 9.09 6.01
C LYS A 118 -8.78 10.54 5.55
N THR A 119 -7.87 11.36 6.05
CA THR A 119 -7.60 12.69 5.52
C THR A 119 -6.27 12.63 4.75
N LEU A 120 -6.27 13.02 3.48
CA LEU A 120 -5.03 13.15 2.72
C LEU A 120 -4.49 14.56 2.88
N VAL A 121 -3.18 14.68 3.12
CA VAL A 121 -2.49 15.97 3.09
C VAL A 121 -1.34 15.87 2.10
N VAL A 122 -1.35 16.73 1.10
CA VAL A 122 -0.35 16.75 0.03
C VAL A 122 0.48 18.01 0.17
N ILE A 123 1.80 17.85 0.23
CA ILE A 123 2.77 18.96 0.32
C ILE A 123 3.89 18.78 -0.70
N ASP A 124 4.58 19.88 -1.00
CA ASP A 124 5.90 19.84 -1.63
C ASP A 124 6.98 19.65 -0.54
N GLY A 125 7.68 18.53 -0.56
CA GLY A 125 8.76 18.22 0.37
C GLY A 125 10.06 18.99 0.13
N THR A 126 10.19 19.69 -1.01
CA THR A 126 11.30 20.64 -1.26
C THR A 126 11.04 22.01 -0.64
N ASP A 127 9.77 22.35 -0.35
CA ASP A 127 9.36 23.62 0.23
C ASP A 127 9.41 23.55 1.77
N PRO A 128 10.41 24.18 2.41
CA PRO A 128 10.58 24.09 3.86
C PRO A 128 9.43 24.73 4.64
N GLU A 129 8.65 25.62 4.04
CA GLU A 129 7.51 26.26 4.71
C GLU A 129 6.30 25.33 4.73
N GLN A 130 6.11 24.53 3.69
CA GLN A 130 5.05 23.51 3.67
C GLN A 130 5.34 22.38 4.66
N VAL A 131 6.60 21.93 4.73
CA VAL A 131 7.03 20.93 5.71
C VAL A 131 6.83 21.45 7.15
N LYS A 132 7.24 22.70 7.41
CA LYS A 132 7.02 23.34 8.73
C LYS A 132 5.54 23.51 9.04
N TRP A 133 4.74 23.95 8.07
CA TRP A 133 3.30 24.10 8.23
C TRP A 133 2.64 22.78 8.61
N PHE A 134 2.97 21.69 7.91
CA PHE A 134 2.42 20.37 8.25
C PHE A 134 2.81 19.97 9.67
N ALA A 135 4.10 20.03 10.02
CA ALA A 135 4.59 19.66 11.35
C ALA A 135 3.98 20.50 12.48
N ALA A 136 3.65 21.77 12.22
CA ALA A 136 2.99 22.65 13.18
C ALA A 136 1.46 22.51 13.22
N SER A 137 0.86 21.86 12.22
CA SER A 137 -0.59 21.72 12.10
C SER A 137 -1.13 20.61 13.00
N GLU A 138 -2.45 20.60 13.21
CA GLU A 138 -3.16 19.50 13.86
C GLU A 138 -3.05 18.17 13.09
N TYR A 139 -2.77 18.22 11.78
CA TYR A 139 -2.71 17.03 10.93
C TYR A 139 -1.58 16.09 11.32
N ASP A 140 -0.44 16.62 11.79
CA ASP A 140 0.71 15.79 12.18
C ASP A 140 0.37 14.83 13.33
N LYS A 141 -0.48 15.25 14.25
CA LYS A 141 -0.88 14.48 15.46
C LYS A 141 -1.99 13.47 15.20
N ARG A 142 -2.62 13.52 14.02
CA ARG A 142 -3.81 12.73 13.69
C ARG A 142 -3.45 11.41 12.98
N LEU A 143 -3.91 10.28 13.53
CA LEU A 143 -3.66 8.93 12.98
C LEU A 143 -4.45 8.63 11.70
N ASP A 144 -5.53 9.38 11.44
CA ASP A 144 -6.32 9.28 10.21
C ASP A 144 -5.69 10.04 9.03
N VAL A 145 -4.61 10.79 9.27
CA VAL A 145 -3.93 11.55 8.22
C VAL A 145 -2.91 10.69 7.47
N THR A 146 -2.92 10.80 6.15
CA THR A 146 -1.86 10.28 5.27
C THR A 146 -1.15 11.45 4.62
N LEU A 147 0.15 11.60 4.91
CA LEU A 147 0.99 12.64 4.33
C LEU A 147 1.62 12.16 3.01
N LEU A 148 1.44 12.96 1.97
CA LEU A 148 1.85 12.70 0.61
C LEU A 148 2.76 13.83 0.11
N LEU A 149 3.87 13.46 -0.52
CA LEU A 149 4.85 14.37 -1.10
C LEU A 149 4.71 14.41 -2.62
N THR A 150 4.68 15.60 -3.22
CA THR A 150 4.80 15.77 -4.67
C THR A 150 6.26 15.67 -5.12
N GLU A 151 7.14 16.32 -4.36
CA GLU A 151 8.60 16.34 -4.56
C GLU A 151 9.32 16.31 -3.20
N GLY A 152 10.65 16.25 -3.24
CA GLY A 152 11.52 16.28 -2.06
C GLY A 152 12.23 14.96 -1.82
N ASN A 153 13.25 15.00 -0.96
CA ASN A 153 13.96 13.81 -0.52
C ASN A 153 13.25 13.21 0.71
N PHE A 154 13.02 11.89 0.67
CA PHE A 154 12.31 11.19 1.73
C PHE A 154 12.99 11.36 3.10
N GLY A 155 14.31 11.15 3.17
CA GLY A 155 15.09 11.26 4.41
C GLY A 155 15.10 12.66 5.01
N GLY A 156 15.12 13.71 4.18
CA GLY A 156 15.12 15.10 4.62
C GLY A 156 13.80 15.50 5.28
N VAL A 157 12.68 15.03 4.74
CA VAL A 157 11.35 15.28 5.29
C VAL A 157 11.10 14.39 6.52
N SER A 158 11.47 13.11 6.48
CA SER A 158 11.26 12.17 7.61
C SER A 158 12.02 12.54 8.87
N LYS A 159 13.18 13.21 8.74
CA LYS A 159 13.93 13.77 9.89
C LYS A 159 13.16 14.89 10.60
N ARG A 160 12.25 15.57 9.91
CA ARG A 160 11.44 16.68 10.47
C ARG A 160 10.04 16.24 10.88
N ILE A 161 9.51 15.21 10.23
CA ILE A 161 8.16 14.70 10.40
C ILE A 161 8.26 13.21 10.76
N SER A 162 8.02 12.88 12.03
CA SER A 162 8.19 11.52 12.58
C SER A 162 6.97 10.62 12.35
N ARG A 163 6.47 10.55 11.11
CA ARG A 163 5.36 9.67 10.71
C ARG A 163 5.57 9.09 9.32
N PRO A 164 4.79 8.07 8.92
CA PRO A 164 4.86 7.54 7.56
C PRO A 164 4.60 8.61 6.50
N LEU A 165 5.47 8.64 5.50
CA LEU A 165 5.43 9.53 4.34
C LEU A 165 5.26 8.68 3.09
N PHE A 166 4.51 9.19 2.11
CA PHE A 166 4.33 8.55 0.81
C PHE A 166 4.48 9.60 -0.30
N TYR A 167 4.62 9.16 -1.55
CA TYR A 167 4.59 10.07 -2.69
C TYR A 167 3.20 10.09 -3.32
N ALA A 168 2.75 11.27 -3.72
CA ALA A 168 1.56 11.44 -4.53
C ALA A 168 1.89 11.01 -5.96
N ASP A 169 1.26 9.92 -6.41
CA ASP A 169 1.39 9.52 -7.81
C ASP A 169 0.56 10.42 -8.74
N ARG A 170 0.87 10.35 -10.03
CA ARG A 170 0.21 11.15 -11.07
C ARG A 170 -1.28 10.84 -11.19
N LYS A 171 -1.67 9.56 -11.10
CA LYS A 171 -3.08 9.13 -11.20
C LYS A 171 -3.90 9.73 -10.07
N MET A 172 -3.36 9.78 -8.86
CA MET A 172 -3.99 10.37 -7.68
C MET A 172 -4.14 11.88 -7.85
N ILE A 173 -3.10 12.57 -8.32
CA ILE A 173 -3.14 14.01 -8.59
C ILE A 173 -4.21 14.36 -9.63
N GLU A 174 -4.25 13.61 -10.73
CA GLU A 174 -5.24 13.80 -11.80
C GLU A 174 -6.66 13.48 -11.30
N ARG A 175 -6.83 12.36 -10.59
CA ARG A 175 -8.13 11.91 -10.07
C ARG A 175 -8.70 12.89 -9.03
N LEU A 176 -7.85 13.39 -8.13
CA LEU A 176 -8.22 14.39 -7.13
C LEU A 176 -8.20 15.82 -7.68
N LYS A 177 -7.87 16.01 -8.97
CA LYS A 177 -7.81 17.30 -9.65
C LYS A 177 -6.98 18.33 -8.88
N LEU A 178 -5.87 17.90 -8.26
CA LEU A 178 -5.01 18.78 -7.47
C LEU A 178 -4.34 19.79 -8.40
N LYS A 179 -4.43 21.09 -8.06
CA LYS A 179 -3.87 22.17 -8.86
C LYS A 179 -2.71 22.87 -8.17
N ALA A 180 -2.68 22.86 -6.85
CA ALA A 180 -1.63 23.45 -6.06
C ALA A 180 -1.44 22.76 -4.70
N VAL A 181 -0.29 22.97 -4.08
CA VAL A 181 0.06 22.45 -2.75
C VAL A 181 0.51 23.59 -1.82
N PRO A 182 0.28 23.50 -0.50
CA PRO A 182 -0.29 22.36 0.21
C PRO A 182 -1.81 22.23 0.02
N SER A 183 -2.29 20.99 0.01
CA SER A 183 -3.69 20.63 -0.17
C SER A 183 -4.14 19.60 0.86
N VAL A 184 -5.34 19.78 1.43
CA VAL A 184 -5.99 18.84 2.34
C VAL A 184 -7.23 18.27 1.68
N ILE A 185 -7.37 16.95 1.66
CA ILE A 185 -8.46 16.26 0.98
C ILE A 185 -9.18 15.36 1.98
N LYS A 186 -10.51 15.52 2.07
CA LYS A 186 -11.38 14.73 2.94
C LYS A 186 -12.69 14.41 2.23
N GLN A 187 -13.33 13.30 2.59
CA GLN A 187 -14.67 13.02 2.09
C GLN A 187 -15.69 14.01 2.67
N LYS A 188 -16.63 14.44 1.82
CA LYS A 188 -17.80 15.24 2.19
C LYS A 188 -19.03 14.68 1.47
N GLY A 189 -19.75 13.79 2.15
CA GLY A 189 -20.85 13.05 1.55
C GLY A 189 -20.34 12.18 0.39
N ARG A 190 -20.90 12.38 -0.81
CA ARG A 190 -20.59 11.60 -2.03
C ARG A 190 -19.40 12.16 -2.82
N LEU A 191 -18.69 13.16 -2.28
CA LEU A 191 -17.62 13.89 -2.96
C LEU A 191 -16.36 13.90 -2.10
N MET A 192 -15.21 14.15 -2.72
CA MET A 192 -13.99 14.55 -2.01
C MET A 192 -13.88 16.07 -2.02
N GLU A 193 -13.73 16.70 -0.86
CA GLU A 193 -13.46 18.13 -0.76
C GLU A 193 -11.95 18.35 -0.70
N VAL A 194 -11.41 19.03 -1.70
CA VAL A 194 -10.00 19.47 -1.73
C VAL A 194 -9.95 20.91 -1.22
N THR A 195 -9.05 21.18 -0.27
CA THR A 195 -8.78 22.51 0.28
C THR A 195 -7.31 22.85 0.10
N GLU A 196 -7.03 23.78 -0.81
CA GLU A 196 -5.72 24.39 -1.02
C GLU A 196 -5.48 25.44 0.08
N VAL A 197 -4.30 25.41 0.69
CA VAL A 197 -3.93 26.31 1.79
C VAL A 197 -2.78 27.22 1.36
N ALA A 198 -3.04 28.51 1.27
CA ALA A 198 -2.02 29.50 0.99
C ALA A 198 -1.16 29.75 2.24
N LEU A 199 0.14 29.50 2.08
CA LEU A 199 1.11 29.77 3.13
C LEU A 199 1.81 31.11 2.87
N PRO A 200 2.07 31.92 3.92
CA PRO A 200 2.83 33.16 3.78
C PRO A 200 4.22 32.83 3.25
N VAL A 201 4.66 33.56 2.21
CA VAL A 201 6.04 33.48 1.74
C VAL A 201 6.91 34.15 2.79
N GLY A 202 7.82 33.40 3.40
CA GLY A 202 8.78 33.92 4.36
C GLY A 202 9.53 35.08 3.73
N LYS A 203 9.46 36.26 4.36
CA LYS A 203 10.26 37.40 3.94
C LYS A 203 11.72 36.98 4.00
N ALA A 204 12.37 36.89 2.83
CA ALA A 204 13.82 36.86 2.77
C ALA A 204 14.33 38.02 3.61
N LYS A 205 15.26 37.76 4.55
CA LYS A 205 15.93 38.81 5.32
C LYS A 205 16.57 39.78 4.33
N THR A 206 15.90 40.88 3.99
CA THR A 206 16.52 42.03 3.37
C THR A 206 17.49 42.57 4.40
N ALA A 207 18.78 42.25 4.22
CA ALA A 207 19.84 42.80 5.03
C ALA A 207 19.75 44.32 4.94
N SER A 208 19.36 44.94 6.06
CA SER A 208 19.57 46.36 6.29
C SER A 208 21.08 46.60 6.32
N ARG A 209 21.69 46.86 5.17
CA ARG A 209 22.91 47.66 5.13
C ARG A 209 22.47 49.09 5.44
N SER A 210 22.46 49.40 6.73
CA SER A 210 22.41 50.75 7.24
C SER A 210 23.46 51.59 6.51
N SER A 211 22.97 52.62 5.83
CA SER A 211 23.75 53.76 5.40
C SER A 211 24.37 54.42 6.63
N GLN A 212 25.64 54.12 6.88
CA GLN A 212 26.45 54.82 7.86
C GLN A 212 27.84 54.99 7.26
N ASP A 213 27.94 55.86 6.25
CA ASP A 213 29.10 56.73 6.06
C ASP A 213 28.78 57.84 5.06
N LYS A 214 28.14 58.89 5.59
CA LYS A 214 28.22 60.26 5.07
C LYS A 214 28.26 61.20 6.27
N LYS A 215 29.44 61.31 6.88
CA LYS A 215 29.83 62.48 7.70
C LYS A 215 31.35 62.54 7.74
N GLY A 216 31.91 63.56 7.09
CA GLY A 216 33.34 63.84 7.13
C GLY A 216 33.82 64.60 5.90
N ALA A 217 33.23 65.76 5.64
CA ALA A 217 33.93 66.81 4.91
C ALA A 217 34.66 67.65 5.95
N GLN A 218 35.98 67.64 5.91
CA GLN A 218 36.91 68.76 6.15
C GLN A 218 38.33 68.26 5.89
#